data_AF-W2CLC4-F1
#
_entry.id   AF-W2CLC4-F1
#
_cell.length_a   1.000
_cell.length_b   1.000
_cell.length_c   1.000
_cell.angle_alpha   90.00
_cell.angle_beta   90.00
_cell.angle_gamma   90.00
#
_symmetry.space_group_name_H-M   'P 1'
#
loop_
_entity.id
_entity.type
_entity.pdbx_description
1 polymer ?
#
loop_
_entity_poly.entity_id
_entity_poly.type
_entity_poly.pdbx_seq_one_letter_code
_entity_poly.pdbx_strand_id
1 'polypeptide(L)' 'CRRLSISPRTLQTLRDTGKIPFSMVGHKCYYKAGDIAELLNSKAE' A
#
# COMPACT_ATOMS: atom_id res chain seq x y z
N CYS A 1 -7.56 -3.89 -4.32
CA CYS A 1 -6.89 -3.17 -5.45
C CYS A 1 -6.60 -4.20 -6.54
N ARG A 2 -7.36 -4.23 -7.65
CA ARG A 2 -7.35 -5.37 -8.63
C ARG A 2 -6.01 -5.57 -9.35
N ARG A 3 -5.13 -4.55 -9.36
CA ARG A 3 -3.77 -4.59 -9.93
C ARG A 3 -2.70 -5.11 -8.96
N LEU A 4 -2.96 -5.12 -7.65
CA LEU A 4 -1.97 -5.50 -6.63
C LEU A 4 -2.36 -6.73 -5.82
N SER A 5 -3.45 -7.43 -6.15
CA SER A 5 -3.97 -8.60 -5.40
C SER A 5 -4.04 -8.42 -3.87
N ILE A 6 -4.09 -7.17 -3.39
CA ILE A 6 -4.25 -6.87 -1.97
C ILE A 6 -5.66 -6.39 -1.67
N SER A 7 -6.16 -6.94 -0.57
CA SER A 7 -7.38 -6.52 0.07
C SER A 7 -7.25 -5.09 0.59
N PRO A 8 -8.34 -4.30 0.58
CA PRO A 8 -8.36 -2.95 1.14
C PRO A 8 -7.95 -2.96 2.63
N ARG A 9 -8.28 -4.03 3.36
CA ARG A 9 -7.82 -4.27 4.74
C ARG A 9 -6.30 -4.29 4.87
N THR A 10 -5.59 -4.98 3.98
CA THR A 10 -4.12 -5.03 3.99
C THR A 10 -3.53 -3.64 3.74
N LEU A 11 -4.07 -2.90 2.77
CA LEU A 11 -3.65 -1.53 2.48
C LEU A 11 -3.86 -0.60 3.69
N GLN A 12 -4.98 -0.79 4.40
CA GLN A 12 -5.32 -0.02 5.58
C GLN A 12 -4.37 -0.33 6.74
N THR A 13 -4.09 -1.61 7.03
CA THR A 13 -3.11 -2.03 8.04
C THR A 13 -1.71 -1.49 7.73
N LEU A 14 -1.28 -1.57 6.47
CA LEU A 14 0.05 -1.08 6.06
C LEU A 14 0.19 0.44 6.23
N ARG A 15 -0.89 1.20 6.00
CA ARG A 15 -0.95 2.63 6.29
C ARG A 15 -0.89 2.90 7.80
N ASP A 16 -1.65 2.14 8.58
CA ASP A 16 -1.73 2.27 10.03
C ASP A 16 -0.38 1.95 10.72
N THR A 17 0.33 0.92 10.22
CA THR A 17 1.68 0.58 10.67
C THR A 17 2.78 1.47 10.09
N GLY A 18 2.44 2.45 9.25
CA GLY A 18 3.42 3.36 8.63
C GLY A 18 4.43 2.66 7.70
N LYS A 19 4.15 1.43 7.26
CA LYS A 19 5.05 0.65 6.42
C LYS A 19 5.03 1.09 4.96
N ILE A 20 3.90 1.62 4.48
CA ILE A 20 3.80 2.18 3.13
C ILE A 20 3.83 3.71 3.19
N PRO A 21 4.70 4.38 2.42
CA PRO A 21 4.58 5.80 2.19
C PRO A 21 3.31 6.07 1.41
N PHE A 22 2.53 7.04 1.89
CA PHE A 22 1.34 7.52 1.21
C PHE A 22 1.46 9.02 0.97
N SER A 23 0.83 9.49 -0.11
CA SER A 23 0.67 10.91 -0.38
C SER A 23 -0.80 11.24 -0.46
N MET A 24 -1.22 12.24 0.30
CA MET A 24 -2.57 12.78 0.19
C MET A 24 -2.55 13.90 -0.83
N VAL A 25 -3.33 13.73 -1.90
CA VAL A 25 -3.58 14.79 -2.88
C VAL A 25 -5.07 15.08 -2.82
N GLY A 26 -5.42 16.18 -2.16
CA GLY A 26 -6.79 16.51 -1.78
C GLY A 26 -7.37 15.49 -0.79
N HIS A 27 -8.54 14.93 -1.10
CA HIS A 27 -9.23 13.92 -0.28
C HIS A 27 -8.92 12.47 -0.70
N LYS A 28 -7.94 12.25 -1.60
CA LYS A 28 -7.52 10.92 -2.04
C LYS A 28 -6.12 10.57 -1.55
N CYS A 29 -5.99 9.34 -1.04
CA CYS A 29 -4.71 8.73 -0.73
C CYS A 29 -4.15 8.06 -1.99
N TYR A 30 -2.95 8.48 -2.37
CA TYR A 30 -2.19 7.89 -3.46
C TYR A 30 -0.98 7.15 -2.89
N TYR A 31 -0.59 6.11 -3.60
CA TYR A 31 0.50 5.23 -3.23
C TYR A 31 1.40 5.03 -4.44
N LYS A 32 2.70 4.96 -4.19
CA LYS A 32 3.67 4.63 -5.24
C LYS A 32 3.59 3.14 -5.53
N ALA A 33 3.45 2.78 -6.81
CA ALA A 33 3.38 1.38 -7.21
C ALA A 33 4.67 0.62 -6.86
N GLY A 34 5.84 1.25 -6.94
CA GLY A 34 7.13 0.67 -6.57
C GLY A 34 7.19 0.28 -5.09
N ASP A 35 6.91 1.22 -4.19
CA ASP A 35 6.88 0.97 -2.75
C ASP A 35 5.89 -0.13 -2.36
N ILE A 36 4.69 -0.17 -2.97
CA ILE A 36 3.74 -1.23 -2.65
C ILE A 36 4.20 -2.58 -3.24
N ALA A 37 4.80 -2.60 -4.43
CA ALA A 37 5.31 -3.83 -5.04
C ALA A 37 6.46 -4.43 -4.22
N GLU A 38 7.42 -3.63 -3.78
CA GLU A 38 8.50 -4.09 -2.90
C GLU A 38 7.97 -4.63 -1.58
N LEU A 39 7.00 -3.95 -0.98
CA LEU A 39 6.43 -4.36 0.30
C LEU A 39 5.57 -5.63 0.18
N LEU A 40 4.87 -5.81 -0.94
CA LEU A 40 4.21 -7.08 -1.25
C LEU A 40 5.22 -8.22 -1.38
N ASN A 41 6.30 -7.98 -2.12
CA ASN A 41 7.32 -8.98 -2.37
C ASN A 41 8.06 -9.36 -1.09
N SER A 42 8.30 -8.38 -0.21
CA SER A 42 8.97 -8.56 1.08
C SER A 42 8.12 -9.28 2.14
N LYS A 43 6.80 -9.44 1.93
CA LYS A 43 5.90 -10.21 2.83
C LYS A 43 5.63 -11.64 2.35
N ALA A 44 6.22 -12.06 1.24
CA ALA A 44 6.05 -13.39 0.66
C ALA A 44 7.09 -14.41 1.16
N GLU A 45 7.76 -14.12 2.28
CA GLU A 45 8.63 -15.06 3.01
C GLU A 45 7.95 -15.55 4.29
#